data_AF-A0AAV9E4K4-F1
#
_entry.id   AF-A0AAV9E4K4-F1
#
_cell.length_a   1.000
_cell.length_b   1.000
_cell.length_c   1.000
_cell.angle_alpha   90.00
_cell.angle_beta   90.00
_cell.angle_gamma   90.00
#
_symmetry.space_group_name_H-M   'P 1'
#
loop_
_entity.id
_entity.type
_entity.pdbx_description
1 polymer ?
#
loop_
_entity_poly.entity_id
_entity_poly.type
_entity_poly.pdbx_seq_one_letter_code
_entity_poly.pdbx_strand_id
1 'polypeptide(L)'
;MAAISNGIAQHGSSLIPFAATLLVFSDYMKNAMRLSALSRHAGVVYVMTHHSIGLGEDWPTHQPVEHLCELRAIPQMLVFRPVDGNETAGAYRVGYKEQRSTKRDCIVETKVAANFEGTSSGVEAGGYIVSDNLGDGGLPEIILIETRSELCLCEASEEELRNEGRGGEGGFACVLEVI
;
A
#
# COMPACT_ATOMS: atom_id res chain seq x y z
N MET A 1 -2.38 20.46 8.82
CA MET A 1 -3.17 19.85 7.74
C MET A 1 -4.08 18.73 8.27
N ALA A 2 -3.56 17.59 8.73
CA ALA A 2 -4.36 16.45 9.18
C ALA A 2 -5.45 16.79 10.20
N ALA A 3 -5.13 17.56 11.25
CA ALA A 3 -6.12 17.96 12.26
C ALA A 3 -7.29 18.79 11.67
N ILE A 4 -7.02 19.61 10.65
CA ILE A 4 -8.06 20.36 9.93
C ILE A 4 -8.94 19.39 9.14
N SER A 5 -8.34 18.42 8.45
CA SER A 5 -9.08 17.36 7.74
C SER A 5 -9.99 16.57 8.68
N ASN A 6 -9.54 16.27 9.90
CA ASN A 6 -10.38 15.62 10.92
C ASN A 6 -11.59 16.50 11.26
N GLY A 7 -11.39 17.82 11.43
CA GLY A 7 -12.48 18.77 11.66
C GLY A 7 -13.47 18.83 10.50
N ILE A 8 -12.99 18.85 9.25
CA ILE A 8 -13.85 18.82 8.05
C ILE A 8 -14.69 17.54 8.03
N ALA A 9 -14.08 16.39 8.28
CA ALA A 9 -14.80 15.12 8.31
C ALA A 9 -15.86 15.06 9.41
N GLN A 10 -15.58 15.62 10.58
CA GLN A 10 -16.49 15.63 11.73
C GLN A 10 -17.57 16.72 11.66
N HIS A 11 -17.47 17.65 10.71
CA HIS A 11 -18.44 18.74 10.56
C HIS A 11 -19.87 18.23 10.24
N GLY A 12 -20.02 17.01 9.73
CA GLY A 12 -21.32 16.42 9.39
C GLY A 12 -21.87 16.90 8.03
N SER A 13 -21.16 17.80 7.35
CA SER A 13 -21.31 17.95 5.91
C SER A 13 -20.73 16.70 5.24
N SER A 14 -21.35 16.21 4.18
CA SER A 14 -20.94 14.98 3.46
C SER A 14 -19.59 15.09 2.72
N LEU A 15 -18.71 15.97 3.19
CA LEU A 15 -17.38 16.21 2.65
C LEU A 15 -16.46 15.04 2.99
N ILE A 16 -15.61 14.71 2.03
CA ILE A 16 -14.60 13.66 2.13
C ILE A 16 -13.24 14.35 1.99
N PRO A 17 -12.57 14.66 3.11
CA PRO A 17 -11.30 15.36 3.05
C PRO A 17 -10.16 14.40 2.69
N PHE A 18 -9.22 14.91 1.90
CA PHE A 18 -7.90 14.30 1.74
C PHE A 18 -6.81 15.30 2.17
N ALA A 19 -5.63 14.77 2.47
CA ALA A 19 -4.45 15.54 2.85
C ALA A 19 -3.21 14.87 2.25
N ALA A 20 -2.24 15.64 1.76
CA ALA A 20 -1.11 15.08 1.02
C ALA A 20 0.25 15.68 1.41
N THR A 21 1.30 14.86 1.45
CA THR A 21 2.70 15.29 1.66
C THR A 21 3.69 14.18 1.24
N LEU A 22 4.99 14.35 1.49
CA LEU A 22 5.98 13.27 1.41
C LEU A 22 5.80 12.30 2.59
N LEU A 23 5.95 10.99 2.38
CA LEU A 23 5.77 9.98 3.43
C LEU A 23 6.65 10.26 4.65
N VAL A 24 7.87 10.73 4.44
CA VAL A 24 8.82 11.10 5.51
C VAL A 24 8.26 12.18 6.44
N PHE A 25 7.41 13.08 5.93
CA PHE A 25 6.80 14.15 6.72
C PHE A 25 5.50 13.73 7.39
N SER A 26 5.10 12.45 7.29
CA SER A 26 4.02 11.91 8.12
C SER A 26 4.30 12.07 9.61
N ASP A 27 5.57 12.07 10.02
CA ASP A 27 6.00 12.34 11.40
C ASP A 27 5.52 13.68 11.96
N TYR A 28 5.48 14.72 11.13
CA TYR A 28 4.96 16.03 11.54
C TYR A 28 3.46 16.03 11.85
N MET A 29 2.73 15.01 11.38
CA MET A 29 1.28 14.91 11.53
C MET A 29 0.79 13.59 12.14
N LYS A 30 1.70 12.71 12.57
CA LYS A 30 1.41 11.36 13.07
C LYS A 30 0.41 11.36 14.22
N ASN A 31 0.50 12.33 15.14
CA ASN A 31 -0.49 12.46 16.23
C ASN A 31 -1.90 12.78 15.70
N ALA A 32 -2.03 13.68 14.72
CA ALA A 32 -3.32 14.02 14.14
C ALA A 32 -3.90 12.88 13.28
N MET A 33 -3.04 12.11 12.60
CA MET A 33 -3.44 10.87 11.90
C MET A 33 -3.92 9.82 12.89
N ARG A 34 -3.21 9.62 14.00
CA ARG A 34 -3.64 8.71 15.08
C ARG A 34 -4.96 9.14 15.70
N LEU A 35 -5.17 10.45 15.91
CA LEU A 35 -6.45 10.98 16.38
C LEU A 35 -7.58 10.76 15.39
N SER A 36 -7.30 10.83 14.10
CA SER A 36 -8.27 10.50 13.04
C SER A 36 -8.76 9.06 13.21
N ALA A 37 -7.83 8.10 13.35
CA ALA A 37 -8.14 6.68 13.45
C ALA A 37 -8.85 6.36 14.77
N LEU A 38 -8.39 6.96 15.88
CA LEU A 38 -8.98 6.81 17.20
C LEU A 38 -10.42 7.37 17.26
N SER A 39 -10.69 8.49 16.56
CA SER A 39 -12.01 9.12 16.58
C SER A 39 -13.09 8.27 15.92
N ARG A 40 -12.71 7.35 15.02
CA ARG A 40 -13.63 6.49 14.23
C ARG A 40 -14.72 7.25 13.47
N HIS A 41 -14.55 8.55 13.27
CA HIS A 41 -15.55 9.41 12.65
C HIS A 41 -14.95 10.36 11.61
N ALA A 42 -13.63 10.34 11.45
CA ALA A 42 -12.94 11.19 10.50
C ALA A 42 -12.85 10.51 9.11
N GLY A 43 -12.19 9.35 9.03
CA GLY A 43 -12.01 8.64 7.77
C GLY A 43 -11.27 9.49 6.73
N VAL A 44 -10.21 10.18 7.11
CA VAL A 44 -9.43 11.04 6.20
C VAL A 44 -8.64 10.17 5.23
N VAL A 45 -8.55 10.60 3.97
CA VAL A 45 -7.63 9.98 2.99
C VAL A 45 -6.29 10.73 3.03
N TYR A 46 -5.23 10.05 3.43
CA TYR A 46 -3.88 10.60 3.43
C TYR A 46 -3.11 10.13 2.19
N VAL A 47 -2.71 11.06 1.33
CA VAL A 47 -1.98 10.75 0.10
C VAL A 47 -0.49 11.01 0.34
N MET A 48 0.31 9.95 0.46
CA MET A 48 1.73 10.05 0.78
C MET A 48 2.59 9.73 -0.45
N THR A 49 3.46 10.65 -0.85
CA THR A 49 4.35 10.46 -2.01
C THR A 49 5.78 10.17 -1.55
N HIS A 50 6.67 9.79 -2.47
CA HIS A 50 8.12 9.64 -2.20
C HIS A 50 8.40 8.73 -1.00
N HIS A 51 8.00 7.47 -1.14
CA HIS A 51 7.90 6.46 -0.09
C HIS A 51 9.20 5.70 0.21
N SER A 52 10.26 5.92 -0.55
CA SER A 52 11.49 5.13 -0.44
C SER A 52 12.72 5.95 -0.83
N ILE A 53 13.88 5.28 -0.78
CA ILE A 53 15.15 5.77 -1.31
C ILE A 53 15.10 6.14 -2.80
N GLY A 54 14.09 5.68 -3.54
CA GLY A 54 13.88 6.03 -4.95
C GLY A 54 13.58 7.51 -5.21
N LEU A 55 13.44 8.32 -4.16
CA LEU A 55 13.43 9.78 -4.26
C LEU A 55 14.75 10.35 -4.80
N GLY A 56 15.89 9.71 -4.52
CA GLY A 56 17.19 10.13 -5.05
C GLY A 56 17.90 11.21 -4.22
N GLU A 57 18.19 12.36 -4.84
CA GLU A 57 19.18 13.35 -4.41
C GLU A 57 18.80 14.17 -3.17
N ASP A 58 17.58 14.01 -2.66
CA ASP A 58 17.10 14.74 -1.46
C ASP A 58 17.66 14.19 -0.13
N TRP A 59 18.61 13.24 -0.21
CA TRP A 59 19.42 12.76 0.92
C TRP A 59 18.58 12.05 2.01
N PRO A 60 19.18 11.42 3.05
CA PRO A 60 18.42 10.54 3.94
C PRO A 60 17.33 11.23 4.76
N THR A 61 17.34 12.56 4.88
CA THR A 61 16.29 13.29 5.61
C THR A 61 14.94 13.29 4.90
N HIS A 62 14.89 12.92 3.62
CA HIS A 62 13.65 12.85 2.85
C HIS A 62 13.26 11.42 2.44
N GLN A 63 14.07 10.43 2.80
CA GLN A 63 13.90 9.04 2.39
C GLN A 63 13.27 8.24 3.53
N PRO A 64 12.01 7.80 3.41
CA PRO A 64 11.36 7.01 4.45
C PRO A 64 12.00 5.62 4.58
N VAL A 65 12.14 5.13 5.82
CA VAL A 65 12.63 3.78 6.11
C VAL A 65 11.63 3.02 7.01
N GLU A 66 11.35 3.55 8.19
CA GLU A 66 10.48 2.97 9.22
C GLU A 66 9.01 3.36 9.08
N HIS A 67 8.73 4.39 8.30
CA HIS A 67 7.47 5.12 8.33
C HIS A 67 6.27 4.24 7.96
N LEU A 68 6.44 3.32 7.01
CA LEU A 68 5.39 2.37 6.62
C LEU A 68 5.01 1.45 7.79
N CYS A 69 6.01 0.90 8.50
CA CYS A 69 5.79 0.05 9.67
C CYS A 69 5.08 0.80 10.79
N GLU A 70 5.45 2.05 11.04
CA GLU A 70 4.84 2.88 12.06
C GLU A 70 3.38 3.20 11.76
N LEU A 71 3.05 3.50 10.50
CA LEU A 71 1.68 3.77 10.07
C LEU A 71 0.82 2.51 10.12
N ARG A 72 1.35 1.36 9.69
CA ARG A 72 0.69 0.03 9.81
C ARG A 72 0.43 -0.35 11.26
N ALA A 73 1.29 0.07 12.19
CA ALA A 73 1.11 -0.16 13.61
C ALA A 73 0.00 0.70 14.24
N ILE A 74 -0.50 1.74 13.56
CA ILE A 74 -1.62 2.55 14.07
C ILE A 74 -2.92 1.75 13.93
N PRO A 75 -3.62 1.43 15.03
CA PRO A 75 -4.85 0.67 14.94
C PRO A 75 -5.90 1.37 14.09
N GLN A 76 -6.63 0.60 13.28
CA GLN A 76 -7.73 1.07 12.44
C GLN A 76 -7.33 2.03 11.31
N MET A 77 -6.05 2.07 10.98
CA MET A 77 -5.52 2.77 9.81
C MET A 77 -5.27 1.76 8.69
N LEU A 78 -5.84 2.00 7.52
CA LEU A 78 -5.52 1.22 6.32
C LEU A 78 -4.34 1.90 5.61
N VAL A 79 -3.34 1.13 5.23
CA VAL A 79 -2.12 1.67 4.61
C VAL A 79 -1.89 0.96 3.30
N PHE A 80 -2.20 1.61 2.19
CA PHE A 80 -2.03 1.04 0.85
C PHE A 80 -0.70 1.48 0.23
N ARG A 81 0.08 0.51 -0.24
CA ARG A 81 1.33 0.71 -1.00
C ARG A 81 1.20 0.11 -2.41
N PRO A 82 0.41 0.75 -3.30
CA PRO A 82 0.07 0.18 -4.61
C PRO A 82 1.28 0.13 -5.56
N VAL A 83 1.38 -0.92 -6.38
CA VAL A 83 2.42 -1.07 -7.42
C VAL A 83 2.22 -0.22 -8.65
N ASP A 84 0.98 -0.16 -9.13
CA ASP A 84 0.64 0.42 -10.43
C ASP A 84 -0.69 1.18 -10.41
N GLY A 85 -1.16 1.57 -11.60
CA GLY A 85 -2.41 2.30 -11.77
C GLY A 85 -3.64 1.49 -11.38
N ASN A 86 -3.63 0.17 -11.61
CA ASN A 86 -4.75 -0.71 -11.27
C ASN A 86 -4.93 -0.80 -9.77
N GLU A 87 -3.83 -1.01 -9.04
CA GLU A 87 -3.86 -1.06 -7.59
C GLU A 87 -4.14 0.30 -6.97
N THR A 88 -3.60 1.38 -7.55
CA THR A 88 -3.90 2.73 -7.08
C THR A 88 -5.40 2.99 -7.19
N ALA A 89 -6.02 2.66 -8.33
CA ALA A 89 -7.47 2.78 -8.50
C ALA A 89 -8.25 1.90 -7.49
N GLY A 90 -7.77 0.67 -7.25
CA GLY A 90 -8.29 -0.21 -6.20
C GLY A 90 -8.22 0.44 -4.81
N ALA A 91 -7.07 0.97 -4.42
CA ALA A 91 -6.83 1.55 -3.10
C ALA A 91 -7.75 2.74 -2.83
N TYR A 92 -7.93 3.61 -3.82
CA TYR A 92 -8.91 4.70 -3.75
C TYR A 92 -10.35 4.19 -3.63
N ARG A 93 -10.70 3.12 -4.36
CA ARG A 93 -12.04 2.51 -4.27
C ARG A 93 -12.30 1.94 -2.87
N VAL A 94 -11.34 1.21 -2.29
CA VAL A 94 -11.46 0.67 -0.94
C VAL A 94 -11.49 1.78 0.10
N GLY A 95 -10.57 2.75 0.00
CA GLY A 95 -10.54 3.92 0.89
C GLY A 95 -11.87 4.68 0.90
N TYR A 96 -12.46 4.91 -0.27
CA TYR A 96 -13.76 5.55 -0.37
C TYR A 96 -14.89 4.73 0.26
N LYS A 97 -14.91 3.40 0.05
CA LYS A 97 -15.90 2.50 0.66
C LYS A 97 -15.79 2.52 2.19
N GLU A 98 -14.59 2.30 2.71
CA GLU A 98 -14.33 2.24 4.16
C GLU A 98 -14.64 3.58 4.84
N GLN A 99 -14.31 4.70 4.21
CA GLN A 99 -14.68 6.01 4.72
C GLN A 99 -16.21 6.21 4.81
N ARG A 100 -17.00 5.58 3.95
CA ARG A 100 -18.47 5.65 4.03
C ARG A 100 -19.06 4.66 5.02
N SER A 101 -18.50 3.45 5.12
CA SER A 101 -19.04 2.36 5.95
C SER A 101 -18.51 2.38 7.37
N THR A 102 -17.19 2.36 7.54
CA THR A 102 -16.50 2.16 8.83
C THR A 102 -15.79 3.41 9.34
N LYS A 103 -15.71 4.46 8.51
CA LYS A 103 -14.99 5.72 8.79
C LYS A 103 -13.52 5.50 9.10
N ARG A 104 -12.92 4.43 8.59
CA ARG A 104 -11.48 4.17 8.71
C ARG A 104 -10.69 5.12 7.84
N ASP A 105 -9.54 5.56 8.36
CA ASP A 105 -8.59 6.33 7.57
C ASP A 105 -7.87 5.43 6.58
N CYS A 106 -7.49 6.02 5.46
CA CYS A 106 -6.78 5.32 4.40
C CYS A 106 -5.56 6.14 3.99
N ILE A 107 -4.40 5.50 3.97
CA ILE A 107 -3.18 6.05 3.38
C ILE A 107 -3.06 5.45 1.98
N VAL A 108 -2.93 6.29 0.96
CA VAL A 108 -2.64 5.84 -0.40
C VAL A 108 -1.32 6.43 -0.82
N GLU A 109 -0.32 5.58 -1.04
CA GLU A 109 0.91 6.07 -1.61
C GLU A 109 0.78 6.31 -3.11
N THR A 110 1.32 7.43 -3.61
CA THR A 110 1.20 7.80 -5.04
C THR A 110 2.54 8.14 -5.67
N LYS A 111 2.84 7.44 -6.78
CA LYS A 111 3.88 7.61 -7.82
C LYS A 111 4.23 6.21 -8.34
N VAL A 112 3.37 5.68 -9.20
CA VAL A 112 3.44 4.29 -9.65
C VAL A 112 4.01 4.18 -11.06
N ALA A 113 4.62 3.05 -11.38
CA ALA A 113 5.18 2.77 -12.69
C ALA A 113 4.06 2.44 -13.71
N ALA A 114 4.44 1.98 -14.91
CA ALA A 114 3.50 1.36 -15.82
C ALA A 114 2.82 0.15 -15.17
N ASN A 115 1.64 -0.22 -15.68
CA ASN A 115 0.92 -1.38 -15.16
C ASN A 115 1.73 -2.65 -15.34
N PHE A 116 1.83 -3.43 -14.27
CA PHE A 116 2.42 -4.76 -14.29
C PHE A 116 1.39 -5.78 -14.78
N GLU A 117 1.85 -6.83 -15.44
CA GLU A 117 0.96 -7.92 -15.84
C GLU A 117 0.48 -8.68 -14.59
N GLY A 118 -0.76 -9.17 -14.59
CA GLY A 118 -1.34 -9.89 -13.44
C GLY A 118 -1.83 -8.99 -12.29
N THR A 119 -1.48 -7.70 -12.25
CA THR A 119 -2.05 -6.79 -11.24
C THR A 119 -3.52 -6.53 -11.51
N SER A 120 -4.26 -6.27 -10.43
CA SER A 120 -5.70 -6.03 -10.53
C SER A 120 -6.17 -4.97 -9.55
N SER A 121 -7.42 -4.53 -9.72
CA SER A 121 -8.09 -3.70 -8.72
C SER A 121 -8.54 -4.48 -7.47
N GLY A 122 -8.18 -5.77 -7.36
CA GLY A 122 -8.53 -6.70 -6.29
C GLY A 122 -7.82 -6.46 -4.95
N VAL A 123 -7.39 -5.24 -4.68
CA VAL A 123 -6.64 -4.85 -3.47
C VAL A 123 -7.42 -5.03 -2.16
N GLU A 124 -8.74 -5.27 -2.24
CA GLU A 124 -9.61 -5.55 -1.09
C GLU A 124 -9.15 -6.78 -0.29
N ALA A 125 -8.44 -7.71 -0.92
CA ALA A 125 -7.89 -8.90 -0.28
C ALA A 125 -6.69 -8.60 0.65
N GLY A 126 -6.08 -7.41 0.56
CA GLY A 126 -4.87 -7.05 1.31
C GLY A 126 -3.58 -7.61 0.70
N GLY A 127 -3.64 -8.78 0.06
CA GLY A 127 -2.62 -9.28 -0.84
C GLY A 127 -3.17 -10.37 -1.75
N TYR A 128 -2.53 -10.60 -2.89
CA TYR A 128 -2.96 -11.59 -3.88
C TYR A 128 -1.78 -12.10 -4.71
N ILE A 129 -1.96 -13.26 -5.33
CA ILE A 129 -0.96 -13.86 -6.23
C ILE A 129 -0.99 -13.11 -7.57
N VAL A 130 0.16 -12.61 -8.00
CA VAL A 130 0.33 -11.89 -9.28
C VAL A 130 0.81 -12.85 -10.37
N SER A 131 1.75 -13.73 -10.02
CA SER A 131 2.23 -14.81 -10.89
C SER A 131 2.43 -16.07 -10.07
N ASP A 132 2.10 -17.20 -10.69
CA ASP A 132 2.49 -18.51 -10.21
C ASP A 132 2.70 -19.46 -11.41
N ASN A 133 3.33 -20.60 -11.16
CA ASN A 133 3.39 -21.73 -12.09
C ASN A 133 2.89 -23.01 -11.45
N LEU A 134 1.90 -22.88 -10.56
CA LEU A 134 1.30 -24.01 -9.89
C LEU A 134 0.39 -24.72 -10.89
N GLY A 135 0.55 -26.04 -11.05
CA GLY A 135 -0.50 -26.87 -11.64
C GLY A 135 -1.76 -26.85 -10.75
N ASP A 136 -2.85 -27.46 -11.21
CA ASP A 136 -4.11 -27.51 -10.45
C ASP A 136 -3.89 -28.07 -9.02
N GLY A 137 -3.86 -27.18 -8.03
CA GLY A 137 -3.72 -27.50 -6.60
C GLY A 137 -2.30 -27.74 -6.10
N GLY A 138 -1.27 -27.35 -6.85
CA GLY A 138 0.13 -27.41 -6.40
C GLY A 138 0.41 -26.47 -5.22
N LEU A 139 1.35 -26.84 -4.34
CA LEU A 139 1.83 -25.99 -3.24
C LEU A 139 3.21 -25.44 -3.59
N PRO A 140 3.42 -24.11 -3.58
CA PRO A 140 4.71 -23.51 -3.90
C PRO A 140 5.77 -23.93 -2.89
N GLU A 141 6.97 -24.25 -3.39
CA GLU A 141 8.14 -24.47 -2.53
C GLU A 141 8.65 -23.16 -1.95
N ILE A 142 8.53 -22.08 -2.73
CA ILE A 142 9.01 -20.75 -2.39
C ILE A 142 7.89 -19.74 -2.72
N ILE A 143 7.58 -18.91 -1.74
CA ILE A 143 6.67 -17.77 -1.90
C ILE A 143 7.51 -16.51 -1.78
N LEU A 144 7.49 -15.68 -2.81
CA LEU A 144 8.11 -14.36 -2.80
C LEU A 144 7.02 -13.34 -2.52
N ILE A 145 7.21 -12.51 -1.49
CA ILE A 145 6.23 -11.49 -1.09
C ILE A 145 6.89 -10.13 -1.21
N GLU A 146 6.34 -9.27 -2.05
CA GLU A 146 6.83 -7.91 -2.22
C GLU A 146 5.68 -6.90 -2.30
N THR A 147 6.03 -5.62 -2.20
CA THR A 147 5.07 -4.51 -2.29
C THR A 147 5.60 -3.45 -3.25
N ARG A 148 4.72 -2.88 -4.07
CA ARG A 148 5.03 -1.80 -5.01
C ARG A 148 6.20 -2.10 -5.96
N SER A 149 7.16 -1.19 -6.06
CA SER A 149 8.21 -1.13 -7.07
C SER A 149 9.17 -2.30 -6.95
N GLU A 150 9.22 -2.90 -5.77
CA GLU A 150 10.05 -4.07 -5.50
C GLU A 150 9.44 -5.36 -6.10
N LEU A 151 8.19 -5.33 -6.60
CA LEU A 151 7.58 -6.45 -7.31
C LEU A 151 8.40 -6.88 -8.55
N CYS A 152 9.05 -5.94 -9.25
CA CYS A 152 9.92 -6.31 -10.38
C CYS A 152 11.14 -7.14 -9.95
N LEU A 153 11.58 -7.00 -8.69
CA LEU A 153 12.65 -7.82 -8.12
C LEU A 153 12.16 -9.24 -7.83
N CYS A 154 10.90 -9.39 -7.40
CA CYS A 154 10.24 -10.69 -7.29
C CYS A 154 10.19 -11.41 -8.63
N GLU A 155 9.69 -10.76 -9.68
CA GLU A 155 9.58 -11.36 -11.01
C GLU A 155 10.96 -11.75 -11.57
N ALA A 156 11.96 -10.87 -11.44
CA ALA A 156 13.32 -11.17 -11.87
C ALA A 156 13.94 -12.33 -11.07
N SER A 157 13.68 -12.39 -9.76
CA SER A 157 14.15 -13.48 -8.90
C SER A 157 13.46 -14.80 -9.23
N GLU A 158 12.17 -14.75 -9.53
CA GLU A 158 11.40 -15.91 -9.96
C GLU A 158 11.95 -16.48 -11.27
N GLU A 159 12.25 -15.64 -12.26
CA GLU A 159 12.86 -16.06 -13.52
C GLU A 159 14.22 -16.72 -13.30
N GLU A 160 15.08 -16.14 -12.48
CA GLU A 160 16.41 -16.70 -12.20
C GLU A 160 16.33 -18.03 -11.45
N LEU A 161 15.47 -18.12 -10.42
CA LEU A 161 15.28 -19.36 -9.66
C LEU A 161 14.74 -20.50 -10.53
N ARG A 162 13.89 -20.18 -11.52
CA ARG A 162 13.43 -21.14 -12.54
C ARG A 162 14.58 -21.61 -13.43
N ASN A 163 15.45 -20.71 -13.87
CA ASN A 163 16.63 -21.06 -14.68
C ASN A 163 17.62 -21.97 -13.92
N GLU A 164 17.72 -21.82 -12.61
CA GLU A 164 18.52 -22.70 -11.73
C GLU A 164 17.85 -24.06 -11.45
N GLY A 165 16.63 -24.30 -11.92
CA GLY A 165 15.86 -25.52 -11.64
C GLY A 165 15.41 -25.64 -10.18
N ARG A 166 15.40 -24.53 -9.43
CA ARG A 166 14.88 -24.48 -8.05
C ARG A 166 13.36 -24.35 -8.13
N GLY A 167 12.63 -24.83 -7.13
CA GLY A 167 11.15 -24.86 -7.14
C GLY A 167 10.51 -26.21 -7.52
N GLY A 168 11.31 -27.23 -7.89
CA GLY A 168 10.88 -28.63 -7.99
C GLY A 168 9.57 -28.88 -8.76
N GLU A 169 8.79 -29.87 -8.33
CA GLU A 169 7.42 -30.11 -8.82
C GLU A 169 6.41 -29.11 -8.21
N GLY A 170 6.79 -28.40 -7.15
CA GLY A 170 5.91 -27.55 -6.35
C GLY A 170 5.73 -26.12 -6.87
N GLY A 171 6.63 -25.60 -7.70
CA GLY A 171 6.53 -24.26 -8.29
C GLY A 171 6.79 -23.09 -7.33
N PHE A 172 6.52 -21.88 -7.83
CA PHE A 172 6.67 -20.59 -7.16
C PHE A 172 5.34 -19.85 -7.17
N ALA A 173 5.18 -18.97 -6.18
CA ALA A 173 4.14 -17.95 -6.20
C ALA A 173 4.72 -16.59 -5.79
N CYS A 174 4.53 -15.58 -6.63
CA CYS A 174 4.77 -14.19 -6.28
C CYS A 174 3.47 -13.58 -5.75
N VAL A 175 3.51 -13.21 -4.47
CA VAL A 175 2.40 -12.57 -3.78
C VAL A 175 2.70 -11.08 -3.65
N LEU A 176 1.74 -10.27 -4.06
CA LEU A 176 1.77 -8.84 -3.90
C LEU A 176 0.97 -8.48 -2.64
N GLU A 177 1.64 -7.90 -1.65
CA GLU A 177 1.00 -7.31 -0.47
C GLU A 177 0.68 -5.84 -0.76
N VAL A 178 -0.56 -5.43 -0.49
CA VAL A 178 -1.06 -4.09 -0.79
C VAL A 178 -1.40 -3.32 0.48
N ILE A 179 -1.81 -3.99 1.57
CA ILE A 179 -2.23 -3.39 2.86
C ILE A 179 -1.21 -3.72 3.95
#